data_AF-A0A925ZZ59-F1
#
_entry.id   AF-A0A925ZZ59-F1
#
_cell.length_a   1.000
_cell.length_b   1.000
_cell.length_c   1.000
_cell.angle_alpha   90.00
_cell.angle_beta   90.00
_cell.angle_gamma   90.00
#
_symmetry.space_group_name_H-M   'P 1'
#
loop_
_entity.id
_entity.type
_entity.pdbx_description
1 polymer ?
#
loop_
_entity_poly.entity_id
_entity_poly.type
_entity_poly.pdbx_seq_one_letter_code
_entity_poly.pdbx_strand_id
1 'polypeptide(L)' 'YLHRHSDGALPIIGVGGIYSAADAREKLAAGAALVQLYSGFIYEGPGLVKRINQGLAQERP' A
#
# COMPACT_ATOMS: atom_id res chain seq x y z
N TYR A 1 -8.33 -9.47 -8.26
CA TYR A 1 -8.45 -10.43 -9.39
C TYR A 1 -7.18 -11.26 -9.53
N LEU A 2 -6.04 -10.65 -9.88
CA LEU A 2 -4.77 -11.36 -10.12
C LEU A 2 -4.32 -12.20 -8.92
N HIS A 3 -4.27 -11.63 -7.72
CA HIS A 3 -3.90 -12.34 -6.49
C HIS A 3 -4.69 -13.65 -6.29
N ARG A 4 -5.99 -13.63 -6.58
CA ARG A 4 -6.87 -14.79 -6.47
C ARG A 4 -6.59 -15.83 -7.55
N HIS A 5 -6.27 -15.41 -8.77
CA HIS A 5 -6.00 -16.33 -9.88
C HIS A 5 -4.60 -16.92 -9.83
N SER A 6 -3.65 -16.24 -9.19
CA SER A 6 -2.31 -16.76 -8.92
C SER A 6 -2.24 -17.58 -7.63
N ASP A 7 -3.34 -17.70 -6.88
CA ASP A 7 -3.35 -18.29 -5.53
C ASP A 7 -2.23 -17.74 -4.63
N GLY A 8 -1.97 -16.43 -4.74
CA GLY A 8 -0.86 -15.76 -4.03
C GLY A 8 0.55 -16.09 -4.51
N ALA A 9 0.74 -16.94 -5.53
CA ALA A 9 2.06 -17.35 -6.01
C ALA A 9 2.84 -16.23 -6.74
N LEU A 10 2.13 -15.22 -7.24
CA LEU A 10 2.73 -14.05 -7.89
C LEU A 10 2.71 -12.84 -6.94
N PRO A 11 3.87 -12.30 -6.54
CA PRO A 11 3.93 -11.07 -5.75
C PRO A 11 3.36 -9.91 -6.57
N ILE A 12 2.42 -9.16 -5.98
CA ILE A 12 1.79 -8.02 -6.62
C ILE A 12 2.23 -6.74 -5.92
N ILE A 13 2.57 -5.72 -6.70
CA ILE A 13 2.82 -4.36 -6.19
C ILE A 13 1.58 -3.52 -6.45
N GLY A 14 0.93 -3.07 -5.36
CA GLY A 14 -0.23 -2.19 -5.40
C GLY A 14 0.19 -0.76 -5.68
N VAL A 15 -0.35 -0.17 -6.74
CA VAL A 15 -0.02 1.21 -7.14
C VAL A 15 -1.28 2.03 -7.36
N GLY A 16 -1.13 3.36 -7.28
CA GLY A 16 -2.16 4.33 -7.63
C GLY A 16 -3.09 4.69 -6.47
N GLY A 17 -3.24 6.01 -6.26
CA GLY A 17 -4.22 6.57 -5.32
C GLY A 17 -3.86 6.43 -3.84
N ILE A 18 -2.58 6.33 -3.48
CA ILE A 18 -2.15 6.14 -2.08
C ILE A 18 -1.70 7.48 -1.49
N TYR A 19 -2.50 8.01 -0.56
CA TYR A 19 -2.28 9.28 0.14
C TYR A 19 -2.33 9.13 1.68
N SER A 20 -2.69 7.94 2.17
CA SER A 20 -2.82 7.63 3.59
C SER A 20 -2.42 6.19 3.92
N ALA A 21 -2.30 5.88 5.22
CA ALA A 21 -2.09 4.52 5.70
C ALA A 21 -3.27 3.59 5.36
N ALA A 22 -4.50 4.13 5.36
CA ALA A 22 -5.71 3.38 5.02
C ALA A 22 -5.72 2.94 3.55
N ASP A 23 -5.32 3.82 2.62
CA ASP A 23 -5.22 3.49 1.20
C ASP A 23 -4.17 2.38 0.97
N ALA A 24 -3.02 2.49 1.65
CA ALA A 24 -1.99 1.47 1.58
C ALA A 24 -2.50 0.12 2.11
N ARG A 25 -3.22 0.14 3.25
CA ARG A 25 -3.82 -1.07 3.83
C ARG A 25 -4.87 -1.69 2.92
N GLU A 26 -5.69 -0.90 2.24
CA GLU A 26 -6.65 -1.41 1.26
C GLU A 26 -5.95 -2.21 0.16
N LYS A 27 -4.84 -1.70 -0.39
CA LYS A 27 -4.06 -2.42 -1.41
C LYS A 27 -3.45 -3.71 -0.86
N LEU A 28 -2.89 -3.67 0.36
CA LEU A 28 -2.31 -4.85 1.00
C LEU A 28 -3.39 -5.91 1.29
N ALA A 29 -4.54 -5.50 1.83
CA ALA A 29 -5.68 -6.39 2.10
C ALA A 29 -6.29 -6.99 0.80
N ALA A 30 -6.18 -6.28 -0.32
CA ALA A 30 -6.56 -6.80 -1.64
C ALA A 30 -5.57 -7.84 -2.21
N GLY A 31 -4.46 -8.12 -1.50
CA GLY A 31 -3.45 -9.12 -1.86
C GLY A 31 -2.19 -8.54 -2.50
N ALA A 32 -1.93 -7.24 -2.37
CA ALA A 32 -0.62 -6.70 -2.73
C ALA A 32 0.42 -7.08 -1.67
N ALA A 33 1.61 -7.50 -2.11
CA ALA A 33 2.75 -7.75 -1.24
C ALA A 33 3.49 -6.47 -0.87
N LEU A 34 3.48 -5.48 -1.77
CA LEU A 34 4.12 -4.18 -1.60
C LEU A 34 3.21 -3.08 -2.14
N VAL A 35 3.49 -1.84 -1.76
CA VAL A 35 2.84 -0.65 -2.32
C VAL A 35 3.88 0.35 -2.84
N GLN A 36 3.55 1.05 -3.92
CA GLN A 36 4.41 2.09 -4.51
C GLN A 36 3.67 3.42 -4.62
N LEU A 37 4.38 4.49 -4.28
CA LEU A 37 3.87 5.85 -4.24
C LEU A 37 4.53 6.67 -5.36
N TYR A 38 3.75 7.56 -5.98
CA TYR A 38 4.27 8.58 -6.90
C TYR A 38 3.55 9.92 -6.70
N SER A 39 2.31 10.05 -7.18
CA SER A 39 1.54 11.30 -7.05
C SER A 39 1.39 11.73 -5.60
N GLY A 40 1.06 10.80 -4.69
CA GLY A 40 1.01 11.08 -3.26
C GLY A 40 2.32 11.62 -2.70
N PHE A 41 3.47 11.08 -3.12
CA PHE A 41 4.77 11.59 -2.68
C PHE A 41 5.05 13.01 -3.16
N ILE A 42 4.66 13.33 -4.40
CA ILE A 42 4.83 14.68 -4.98
C ILE A 42 3.94 15.70 -4.25
N TYR A 43 2.68 15.38 -4.00
CA TYR A 43 1.72 16.34 -3.44
C TYR A 43 1.75 16.43 -1.91
N GLU A 44 1.99 15.32 -1.20
CA GLU A 44 1.98 15.26 0.28
C GLU A 44 3.37 15.41 0.91
N GLY A 45 4.41 15.41 0.06
CA GLY A 45 5.81 15.48 0.44
C GLY A 45 6.36 14.21 1.10
N PRO A 46 7.65 14.21 1.45
CA PRO A 46 8.36 13.03 1.95
C PRO A 46 7.84 12.50 3.29
N GLY A 47 7.15 13.35 4.07
CA GLY A 47 6.52 12.96 5.33
C GLY A 47 5.43 11.89 5.16
N LEU A 48 4.84 11.76 3.96
CA LEU A 48 3.81 10.77 3.66
C LEU A 48 4.28 9.34 3.97
N VAL A 49 5.50 8.99 3.54
CA VAL A 49 6.04 7.64 3.73
C VAL A 49 6.13 7.28 5.21
N LYS A 50 6.59 8.22 6.04
CA LYS A 50 6.67 8.04 7.49
C LYS A 50 5.27 7.86 8.11
N ARG A 51 4.31 8.70 7.73
CA ARG A 51 2.92 8.60 8.23
C ARG A 51 2.27 7.26 7.87
N ILE A 52 2.45 6.80 6.63
CA ILE A 52 1.94 5.49 6.18
C ILE A 52 2.54 4.37 7.02
N ASN A 53 3.88 4.32 7.13
CA ASN A 53 4.57 3.28 7.90
C ASN A 53 4.16 3.27 9.38
N GLN A 54 4.00 4.46 9.99
CA GLN A 54 3.54 4.57 11.37
C GLN A 54 2.10 4.05 11.54
N GLY A 55 1.19 4.42 10.63
CA GLY A 55 -0.19 3.95 10.67
C GLY A 55 -0.30 2.43 10.50
N LEU A 56 0.45 1.86 9.55
CA LEU A 56 0.51 0.40 9.35
C LEU A 56 1.12 -0.35 10.54
N ALA A 57 2.12 0.23 11.20
CA ALA A 57 2.77 -0.40 12.36
C ALA A 57 1.90 -0.41 13.62
N GLN A 58 1.00 0.56 13.78
CA GLN A 58 0.09 0.65 14.93
C GLN A 58 -1.05 -0.36 14.86
N GLU A 59 -1.42 -0.81 13.67
CA GLU A 59 -2.56 -1.71 13.43
C GLU A 59 -2.13 -3.17 13.20
N ARG A 60 -1.06 -3.63 13.85
CA ARG A 60 -0.67 -5.04 13.76
C ARG A 60 -1.76 -5.94 14.36
N PRO A 61 -2.20 -7.00 13.67
CA PRO A 61 -3.04 -8.04 14.26
C PRO A 61 -2.29 -8.81 15.35
#